data_AF-A0A9P5ZTB0-F1
#
_entry.id   AF-A0A9P5ZTB0-F1
#
_cell.length_a   1.000
_cell.length_b   1.000
_cell.length_c   1.000
_cell.angle_alpha   90.00
_cell.angle_beta   90.00
_cell.angle_gamma   90.00
#
_symmetry.space_group_name_H-M   'P 1'
#
loop_
_entity.id
_entity.type
_entity.pdbx_description
1 polymer ?
#
loop_
_entity_poly.entity_id
_entity_poly.type
_entity_poly.pdbx_seq_one_letter_code
_entity_poly.pdbx_strand_id
1 'polypeptide(L)' 'MKPEMVTVCAKRGDRLRIVADAWHLERNCHYEWEVAFPPHDADMAHVHAKFLPGGCLTIDVWRR' A
#
# COMPACT_ATOMS: atom_id res chain seq x y z
N MET A 1 10.33 10.72 1.36
CA MET A 1 8.91 10.50 1.68
C MET A 1 8.84 9.99 3.12
N LYS A 2 7.95 10.54 3.95
CA LYS A 2 7.81 10.11 5.35
C LYS A 2 6.78 8.97 5.43
N PRO A 3 7.00 7.92 6.25
CA PRO A 3 6.07 6.80 6.33
C PRO A 3 4.64 7.18 6.74
N GLU A 4 4.49 8.22 7.56
CA GLU A 4 3.20 8.78 8.00
C GLU A 4 2.29 9.31 6.87
N MET A 5 2.83 9.47 5.66
CA MET A 5 2.09 9.96 4.49
C MET A 5 1.56 8.82 3.62
N VAL A 6 1.83 7.56 3.99
CA VAL A 6 1.38 6.41 3.21
C VAL A 6 0.48 5.53 4.04
N THR A 7 -0.72 5.30 3.52
CA THR A 7 -1.68 4.37 4.07
C THR A 7 -1.76 3.13 3.18
N VAL A 8 -1.58 1.95 3.77
CA VAL A 8 -1.78 0.65 3.12
C VAL A 8 -2.96 -0.04 3.79
N CYS A 9 -3.97 -0.42 3.02
CA CYS A 9 -5.19 -1.04 3.52
C CYS A 9 -5.53 -2.32 2.77
N ALA A 10 -5.70 -3.41 3.51
CA ALA A 10 -6.37 -4.60 3.02
C ALA A 10 -7.90 -4.35 2.96
N LYS A 11 -8.52 -4.67 1.83
CA LYS A 11 -9.95 -4.54 1.58
C LYS A 11 -10.57 -5.90 1.33
N ARG A 12 -11.89 -5.99 1.50
CA ARG A 12 -12.69 -7.16 1.15
C ARG A 12 -12.51 -7.54 -0.32
N GLY A 13 -12.48 -8.84 -0.60
CA GLY A 13 -12.35 -9.38 -1.95
C GLY A 13 -10.91 -9.39 -2.47
N ASP A 14 -9.95 -9.63 -1.58
CA ASP A 14 -8.53 -9.77 -1.89
C ASP A 14 -7.96 -8.57 -2.66
N ARG A 15 -8.22 -7.37 -2.14
CA ARG A 15 -7.69 -6.12 -2.69
C ARG A 15 -6.82 -5.35 -1.69
N LEU A 16 -5.73 -4.78 -2.19
CA LEU A 16 -4.86 -3.89 -1.44
C LEU A 16 -4.98 -2.47 -2.00
N ARG A 17 -5.34 -1.50 -1.16
CA ARG A 17 -5.31 -0.07 -1.51
C ARG A 17 -4.09 0.59 -0.89
N ILE A 18 -3.41 1.40 -1.68
CA ILE A 18 -2.24 2.16 -1.25
C ILE A 18 -2.55 3.63 -1.56
N VAL A 19 -2.46 4.49 -0.56
CA VAL A 19 -2.65 5.93 -0.69
C VAL A 19 -1.39 6.63 -0.20
N ALA A 20 -0.78 7.44 -1.04
CA ALA A 20 0.31 8.34 -0.66
C ALA A 20 -0.23 9.77 -0.69
N ASP A 21 -0.33 10.40 0.47
CA ASP A 21 -0.82 11.76 0.65
C ASP A 21 0.22 12.62 1.38
N ALA A 22 0.91 13.45 0.61
CA ALA A 22 1.79 14.50 1.08
C ALA A 22 1.01 15.79 1.35
N TRP A 23 0.10 15.76 2.32
CA TRP A 23 -0.78 16.84 2.78
C TRP A 23 -0.12 18.22 3.01
N HIS A 24 1.20 18.25 3.15
CA HIS A 24 2.01 19.46 3.34
C HIS A 24 2.49 20.10 2.03
N LEU A 25 2.19 19.50 0.88
CA LEU A 25 2.55 20.01 -0.45
C LEU A 25 1.28 20.41 -1.21
N GLU A 26 1.30 21.58 -1.83
CA GLU A 26 0.14 22.15 -2.55
C GLU A 26 -0.13 21.49 -3.91
N ARG A 27 0.81 20.70 -4.44
CA ARG A 27 0.73 20.18 -5.81
C ARG A 27 1.29 18.76 -5.90
N ASN A 28 0.60 17.89 -6.65
CA ASN A 28 0.98 16.49 -6.86
C ASN A 28 1.21 15.73 -5.54
N CYS A 29 0.35 15.96 -4.56
CA CYS A 29 0.51 15.43 -3.21
C CYS A 29 -0.26 14.13 -2.97
N HIS A 30 -1.25 13.79 -3.80
CA HIS A 30 -2.13 12.65 -3.57
C HIS A 30 -2.04 11.63 -4.71
N TYR A 31 -1.72 10.38 -4.36
CA TYR A 31 -1.65 9.27 -5.27
C TYR A 31 -2.34 8.04 -4.69
N GLU A 32 -3.03 7.30 -5.54
CA GLU A 32 -3.73 6.09 -5.14
C GLU A 32 -3.44 4.94 -6.10
N TRP A 33 -3.30 3.75 -5.53
CA TRP A 33 -3.19 2.49 -6.24
C TRP A 33 -4.13 1.46 -5.62
N GLU A 34 -4.66 0.57 -6.46
CA GLU A 34 -5.39 -0.62 -6.03
C GLU A 34 -4.82 -1.85 -6.75
N VAL A 35 -4.45 -2.87 -5.98
CA VAL A 35 -4.00 -4.17 -6.47
C VAL A 35 -5.05 -5.19 -6.12
N ALA A 36 -5.58 -5.89 -7.12
CA ALA A 36 -6.51 -6.99 -6.92
C ALA A 36 -5.78 -8.32 -7.12
N PHE A 37 -5.91 -9.21 -6.16
CA PHE A 37 -5.44 -10.58 -6.26
C PHE A 37 -6.57 -11.49 -6.75
N PRO A 38 -6.25 -12.66 -7.34
CA PRO A 38 -7.25 -13.68 -7.58
C PRO A 38 -7.98 -14.06 -6.28
N PRO A 39 -9.27 -14.41 -6.35
CA PRO A 39 -10.02 -14.81 -5.16
C PRO A 39 -9.32 -15.92 -4.38
N HIS A 40 -9.15 -15.71 -3.08
CA HIS A 40 -8.52 -16.64 -2.14
C HIS A 40 -7.03 -16.93 -2.36
N ASP A 41 -6.31 -16.20 -3.22
CA ASP A 41 -4.87 -16.43 -3.45
C ASP A 41 -3.98 -15.65 -2.47
N ALA A 42 -4.43 -14.52 -1.95
CA ALA A 42 -3.65 -13.67 -1.04
C ALA A 42 -4.10 -13.80 0.42
N ASP A 43 -3.14 -13.87 1.33
CA ASP A 43 -3.37 -13.76 2.76
C ASP A 43 -3.31 -12.29 3.21
N MET A 44 -4.48 -11.67 3.22
CA MET A 44 -4.65 -10.28 3.61
C MET A 44 -4.44 -10.01 5.11
N ALA A 45 -4.33 -11.04 5.95
CA ALA A 45 -3.98 -10.88 7.36
C ALA A 45 -2.47 -10.66 7.56
N HIS A 46 -1.63 -11.09 6.60
CA HIS A 46 -0.18 -11.05 6.68
C HIS A 46 0.41 -10.12 5.59
N VAL A 47 -0.07 -8.88 5.56
CA VAL A 47 0.44 -7.82 4.67
C VAL A 47 1.51 -7.02 5.40
N HIS A 48 2.74 -7.02 4.90
CA HIS A 48 3.86 -6.28 5.49
C HIS A 48 4.34 -5.18 4.54
N ALA A 49 4.34 -3.93 5.00
CA ALA A 49 4.84 -2.79 4.24
C ALA A 49 6.12 -2.23 4.87
N LYS A 50 7.12 -1.93 4.05
CA LYS A 50 8.38 -1.32 4.49
C LYS A 50 8.92 -0.35 3.46
N PHE A 51 9.52 0.74 3.94
CA PHE A 51 10.32 1.63 3.11
C PHE A 51 11.76 1.13 3.05
N LEU A 52 12.28 1.00 1.83
CA LEU A 52 13.69 0.79 1.57
C LEU A 52 14.43 2.13 1.45
N PRO A 53 15.77 2.14 1.56
CA PRO A 53 16.57 3.31 1.23
C PRO A 53 16.21 3.87 -0.14
N GLY A 54 16.19 5.20 -0.27
CA GLY A 54 15.77 5.88 -1.49
C GLY A 54 14.25 6.12 -1.60
N GLY A 55 13.47 5.73 -0.59
CA GLY A 55 12.03 6.04 -0.54
C GLY A 55 11.15 5.08 -1.34
N CYS A 56 11.68 3.91 -1.71
CA CYS A 56 10.91 2.86 -2.35
C CYS A 56 10.04 2.15 -1.31
N LEU A 57 8.73 2.16 -1.50
CA LEU A 57 7.80 1.34 -0.71
C LEU A 57 7.76 -0.07 -1.28
N THR A 58 7.99 -1.06 -0.43
CA THR A 58 7.79 -2.48 -0.76
C THR A 58 6.68 -3.04 0.12
N ILE A 59 5.80 -3.84 -0.49
CA ILE A 59 4.71 -4.49 0.21
C ILE A 59 4.78 -5.98 -0.11
N ASP A 60 5.00 -6.78 0.93
CA ASP A 60 5.06 -8.23 0.88
C ASP A 60 3.69 -8.77 1.30
N VAL A 61 3.10 -9.62 0.45
CA VAL A 61 1.81 -10.30 0.72
C VAL A 61 2.03 -11.79 0.56
N TRP A 62 1.64 -12.57 1.56
CA TRP A 62 1.77 -14.02 1.51
C TRP A 62 0.67 -14.64 0.65
N ARG A 63 0.98 -15.77 0.01
CA ARG A 63 -0.01 -16.57 -0.69
C ARG A 63 -0.70 -17.52 0.29
N ARG A 64 -1.98 -17.79 0.07
CA ARG A 64 -2.78 -18.74 0.87
C ARG A 64 -2.55 -20.18 0.44
#